data_AF-A0A6A6QSX2-F1
#
_entry.id   AF-A0A6A6QSX2-F1
#
_cell.length_a   1.000
_cell.length_b   1.000
_cell.length_c   1.000
_cell.angle_alpha   90.00
_cell.angle_beta   90.00
_cell.angle_gamma   90.00
#
_symmetry.space_group_name_H-M   'P 1'
#
loop_
_entity.id
_entity.type
_entity.pdbx_description
1 polymer ?
#
loop_
_entity_poly.entity_id
_entity_poly.type
_entity_poly.pdbx_seq_one_letter_code
_entity_poly.pdbx_strand_id
1 'polypeptide(L)'
;MPSAKPNPKSRNHRVPTSVSSFTILPLTLPPLPALKSQPSTPHYLYIQPHDPKLPEPDTERSLFIANVPIDATEGAIRDLFADQLGGGRVERVVFEASVPSYAALNTNQADGTRGERRGKKRKRGVVSEDKVGVVEDAETALPRVWERGLCVSGSSAVVVFVDRASAKGAWVALRAAVKGGEEVVWRGEGGLGEKRYRNHHSLTFPPRATLQKSINAYLTAFTEAEAMRDRLRAKQRAVPDEDGFVTVVRGGRIGPARMEEAQAAKEKAEEKDKKRVAKDDFYRFQTREKKKEREMDLRRKFEEDRKKVQEMRERRGKVVVSGSFESF
;
A
#
# COMPACT_ATOMS: atom_id res chain seq x y z
N MET A 1 -40.68 69.52 -20.30
CA MET A 1 -40.00 68.82 -19.18
C MET A 1 -40.62 67.43 -19.02
N PRO A 2 -40.12 66.39 -19.72
CA PRO A 2 -40.68 65.05 -19.58
C PRO A 2 -40.12 64.37 -18.32
N SER A 3 -41.06 63.85 -17.54
CA SER A 3 -40.95 63.05 -16.32
C SER A 3 -39.83 61.98 -16.37
N ALA A 4 -38.93 62.03 -15.39
CA ALA A 4 -37.91 61.02 -15.16
C ALA A 4 -38.56 59.75 -14.58
N LYS A 5 -38.43 58.64 -15.30
CA LYS A 5 -38.86 57.31 -14.84
C LYS A 5 -38.01 56.87 -13.63
N PRO A 6 -38.59 56.22 -12.61
CA PRO A 6 -37.85 55.76 -11.45
C PRO A 6 -36.88 54.62 -11.79
N ASN A 7 -35.68 54.72 -11.23
CA ASN A 7 -34.54 53.80 -11.34
C ASN A 7 -34.94 52.35 -10.97
N PRO A 8 -34.51 51.31 -11.71
CA PRO A 8 -34.84 49.93 -11.37
C PRO A 8 -34.21 49.52 -10.03
N LYS A 9 -35.06 49.05 -9.12
CA LYS A 9 -34.72 48.51 -7.79
C LYS A 9 -33.54 47.54 -7.90
N SER A 10 -32.49 47.75 -7.09
CA SER A 10 -31.38 46.82 -6.96
C SER A 10 -31.91 45.42 -6.62
N ARG A 11 -31.66 44.45 -7.50
CA ARG A 11 -31.98 43.04 -7.22
C ARG A 11 -31.10 42.59 -6.06
N ASN A 12 -31.63 42.58 -4.84
CA ASN A 12 -30.99 41.89 -3.73
C ASN A 12 -30.88 40.42 -4.12
N HIS A 13 -29.68 39.98 -4.50
CA HIS A 13 -29.37 38.58 -4.76
C HIS A 13 -29.50 37.80 -3.45
N ARG A 14 -30.74 37.39 -3.10
CA ARG A 14 -30.96 36.43 -2.03
C ARG A 14 -30.34 35.12 -2.46
N VAL A 15 -29.43 34.60 -1.63
CA VAL A 15 -28.82 33.29 -1.83
C VAL A 15 -29.95 32.24 -1.84
N PRO A 16 -29.95 31.30 -2.80
CA PRO A 16 -30.93 30.23 -2.80
C PRO A 16 -30.78 29.38 -1.53
N THR A 17 -31.91 29.04 -0.90
CA THR A 17 -31.93 28.22 0.33
C THR A 17 -31.74 26.73 0.05
N SER A 18 -31.97 26.29 -1.19
CA SER A 18 -31.87 24.89 -1.59
C SER A 18 -31.54 24.75 -3.07
N VAL A 19 -30.80 23.69 -3.41
CA VAL A 19 -30.50 23.27 -4.79
C VAL A 19 -30.69 21.77 -4.88
N SER A 20 -31.59 21.32 -5.76
CA SER A 20 -32.01 19.91 -5.83
C SER A 20 -32.48 19.39 -4.46
N SER A 21 -31.85 18.34 -3.93
CA SER A 21 -32.07 17.75 -2.60
C SER A 21 -31.28 18.44 -1.48
N PHE A 22 -30.32 19.30 -1.81
CA PHE A 22 -29.45 19.96 -0.83
C PHE A 22 -30.08 21.22 -0.25
N THR A 23 -29.95 21.37 1.06
CA THR A 23 -30.16 22.63 1.77
C THR A 23 -28.84 23.37 1.84
N ILE A 24 -28.84 24.65 1.46
CA ILE A 24 -27.64 25.50 1.46
C ILE A 24 -27.56 26.22 2.79
N LEU A 25 -26.52 25.92 3.57
CA LEU A 25 -26.23 26.58 4.83
C LEU A 25 -25.07 27.56 4.64
N PRO A 26 -25.30 28.89 4.70
CA PRO A 26 -24.23 29.86 4.76
C PRO A 26 -23.56 29.81 6.15
N LEU A 27 -22.24 29.65 6.15
CA LEU A 27 -21.40 29.74 7.33
C LEU A 27 -20.61 31.05 7.30
N THR A 28 -20.63 31.80 8.41
CA THR A 28 -19.71 32.90 8.63
C THR A 28 -18.37 32.35 9.12
N LEU A 29 -17.31 32.56 8.35
CA LEU A 29 -15.94 32.20 8.77
C LEU A 29 -15.39 33.28 9.72
N PRO A 30 -14.57 32.91 10.71
CA PRO A 30 -13.98 33.88 11.62
C PRO A 30 -13.02 34.82 10.87
N PRO A 31 -12.98 36.12 11.21
CA PRO A 31 -12.16 37.09 10.50
C PRO A 31 -10.68 36.80 10.72
N LEU A 32 -9.91 36.75 9.63
CA LEU A 32 -8.47 36.56 9.68
C LEU A 32 -7.75 37.91 9.80
N PRO A 33 -6.80 38.08 10.74
CA PRO A 33 -6.05 39.33 10.89
C PRO A 33 -5.32 39.78 9.61
N ALA A 34 -4.97 38.84 8.75
CA ALA A 34 -4.30 39.10 7.47
C ALA A 34 -5.25 39.58 6.36
N LEU A 35 -6.56 39.36 6.48
CA LEU A 35 -7.57 39.66 5.45
C LEU A 35 -8.55 40.75 5.88
N LYS A 36 -8.16 41.63 6.82
CA LYS A 36 -9.02 42.70 7.37
C LYS A 36 -9.63 43.63 6.32
N SER A 37 -8.98 43.79 5.16
CA SER A 37 -9.43 44.65 4.07
C SER A 37 -10.45 43.99 3.13
N GLN A 38 -10.68 42.68 3.25
CA GLN A 38 -11.63 41.96 2.42
C GLN A 38 -12.99 41.83 3.11
N PRO A 39 -14.10 41.95 2.37
CA PRO A 39 -15.42 41.71 2.94
C PRO A 39 -15.53 40.25 3.39
N SER A 40 -16.19 40.03 4.54
CA SER A 40 -16.46 38.68 5.04
C SER A 40 -17.33 37.92 4.05
N THR A 41 -16.77 36.91 3.41
CA THR A 41 -17.49 36.07 2.46
C THR A 41 -18.00 34.81 3.16
N PRO A 42 -19.29 34.47 3.01
CA PRO A 42 -19.84 33.26 3.60
C PRO A 42 -19.31 32.01 2.87
N HIS A 43 -19.03 30.96 3.64
CA HIS A 43 -18.74 29.63 3.13
C HIS A 43 -20.03 28.83 3.05
N TYR A 44 -20.34 28.19 1.92
CA TYR A 44 -21.60 27.48 1.74
C TYR A 44 -21.44 25.98 1.94
N LEU A 45 -22.16 25.43 2.92
CA LEU A 45 -22.33 23.99 3.09
C LEU A 45 -23.57 23.51 2.34
N TYR A 46 -23.47 22.33 1.74
CA TYR A 46 -24.59 21.66 1.09
C TYR A 46 -24.94 20.41 1.89
N ILE A 47 -26.12 20.38 2.50
CA ILE A 47 -26.51 19.33 3.44
C ILE A 47 -27.78 18.64 2.95
N GLN A 48 -27.80 17.31 3.02
CA GLN A 48 -28.97 16.49 2.73
C GLN A 48 -29.01 15.24 3.63
N PRO A 49 -30.18 14.56 3.76
CA PRO A 49 -30.23 13.24 4.38
C PRO A 49 -29.33 12.27 3.61
N HIS A 50 -28.60 11.42 4.34
CA HIS A 50 -27.73 10.44 3.70
C HIS A 50 -28.56 9.31 3.08
N ASP A 51 -28.43 9.11 1.77
CA ASP A 51 -29.16 8.10 1.01
C ASP A 51 -28.22 7.38 0.03
N PRO A 52 -27.35 6.47 0.53
CA PRO A 52 -26.44 5.68 -0.30
C PRO A 52 -27.21 4.63 -1.09
N LYS A 53 -26.66 4.21 -2.24
CA LYS A 53 -27.28 3.18 -3.11
C LYS A 53 -27.54 1.86 -2.40
N LEU A 54 -26.70 1.53 -1.41
CA LEU A 54 -26.85 0.38 -0.54
C LEU A 54 -27.06 0.90 0.88
N PRO A 55 -28.24 0.69 1.48
CA PRO A 55 -28.52 1.17 2.82
C PRO A 55 -27.65 0.45 3.84
N GLU A 56 -26.93 1.23 4.62
CA GLU A 56 -26.13 0.80 5.77
C GLU A 56 -26.97 0.96 7.06
N PRO A 57 -26.64 0.25 8.15
CA PRO A 57 -27.38 0.38 9.42
C PRO A 57 -27.44 1.82 9.95
N ASP A 58 -26.47 2.64 9.58
CA ASP A 58 -26.35 4.03 10.02
C ASP A 58 -27.09 5.02 9.11
N THR A 59 -27.57 4.59 7.94
CA THR A 59 -28.17 5.46 6.92
C THR A 59 -29.35 6.28 7.46
N GLU A 60 -30.25 5.67 8.24
CA GLU A 60 -31.46 6.36 8.75
C GLU A 60 -31.17 7.49 9.76
N ARG A 61 -29.99 7.49 10.37
CA ARG A 61 -29.56 8.48 11.37
C ARG A 61 -28.39 9.33 10.88
N SER A 62 -28.16 9.40 9.57
CA SER A 62 -27.01 10.08 8.99
C SER A 62 -27.40 11.24 8.07
N LEU A 63 -26.59 12.30 8.09
CA LEU A 63 -26.66 13.41 7.14
C LEU A 63 -25.39 13.44 6.28
N PHE A 64 -25.56 13.71 4.99
CA PHE A 64 -24.47 13.94 4.06
C PHE A 64 -24.22 15.45 3.91
N ILE A 65 -22.96 15.85 4.06
CA ILE A 65 -22.50 17.23 3.94
C ILE A 65 -21.45 17.30 2.85
N ALA A 66 -21.60 18.24 1.92
CA ALA A 66 -20.63 18.54 0.89
C ALA A 66 -20.06 19.96 1.06
N ASN A 67 -18.86 20.14 0.50
CA ASN A 67 -18.06 21.37 0.59
C ASN A 67 -17.68 21.73 2.02
N VAL A 68 -17.22 20.76 2.80
CA VAL A 68 -16.80 20.97 4.20
C VAL A 68 -15.58 21.92 4.28
N PRO A 69 -15.49 22.83 5.28
CA PRO A 69 -14.31 23.65 5.49
C PRO A 69 -13.01 22.83 5.61
N ILE A 70 -11.90 23.38 5.12
CA ILE A 70 -10.59 22.70 5.11
C ILE A 70 -10.10 22.27 6.50
N ASP A 71 -10.51 22.98 7.53
CA ASP A 71 -10.10 22.79 8.92
C ASP A 71 -11.13 22.02 9.75
N ALA A 72 -12.13 21.43 9.09
CA ALA A 72 -13.15 20.66 9.77
C ALA A 72 -12.57 19.44 10.47
N THR A 73 -12.87 19.40 11.76
CA THR A 73 -12.65 18.25 12.61
C THR A 73 -13.98 17.66 13.02
N GLU A 74 -13.93 16.45 13.54
CA GLU A 74 -15.10 15.83 14.14
C GLU A 74 -15.66 16.70 15.29
N GLY A 75 -14.80 17.28 16.13
CA GLY A 75 -15.19 18.22 17.19
C GLY A 75 -15.93 19.44 16.65
N ALA A 76 -15.38 20.11 15.63
CA ALA A 76 -16.00 21.30 15.05
C ALA A 76 -17.41 21.02 14.47
N ILE A 77 -17.62 19.85 13.86
CA ILE A 77 -18.94 19.45 13.35
C ILE A 77 -19.89 19.07 14.49
N ARG A 78 -19.40 18.38 15.54
CA ARG A 78 -20.20 18.09 16.74
C ARG A 78 -20.70 19.39 17.37
N ASP A 79 -19.82 20.38 17.55
CA ASP A 79 -20.15 21.68 18.13
C ASP A 79 -21.12 22.47 17.26
N LEU A 80 -20.95 22.42 15.92
CA LEU A 80 -21.89 23.04 14.99
C LEU A 80 -23.33 22.53 15.18
N PHE A 81 -23.51 21.21 15.28
CA PHE A 81 -24.84 20.62 15.45
C PHE A 81 -25.39 20.73 16.89
N ALA A 82 -24.52 20.66 17.89
CA ALA A 82 -24.89 20.77 19.29
C ALA A 82 -25.29 22.20 19.66
N ASP A 83 -24.52 23.20 19.23
CA ASP A 83 -24.69 24.58 19.73
C ASP A 83 -25.60 25.41 18.82
N GLN A 84 -25.52 25.22 17.50
CA GLN A 84 -26.13 26.15 16.53
C GLN A 84 -27.25 25.53 15.68
N LEU A 85 -27.30 24.20 15.53
CA LEU A 85 -28.29 23.54 14.66
C LEU A 85 -29.22 22.58 15.43
N GLY A 86 -29.69 23.02 16.59
CA GLY A 86 -30.79 22.37 17.31
C GLY A 86 -30.41 21.24 18.27
N GLY A 87 -29.17 21.22 18.78
CA GLY A 87 -28.80 20.34 19.90
C GLY A 87 -28.55 18.88 19.52
N GLY A 88 -28.44 18.57 18.23
CA GLY A 88 -28.26 17.20 17.75
C GLY A 88 -26.98 16.58 18.30
N ARG A 89 -27.08 15.39 18.91
CA ARG A 89 -25.91 14.64 19.39
C ARG A 89 -25.33 13.82 18.25
N VAL A 90 -24.13 14.18 17.83
CA VAL A 90 -23.35 13.48 16.80
C VAL A 90 -22.51 12.38 17.46
N GLU A 91 -22.63 11.16 16.95
CA GLU A 91 -21.90 9.97 17.41
C GLU A 91 -20.50 9.92 16.82
N ARG A 92 -20.40 10.10 15.50
CA ARG A 92 -19.14 10.11 14.75
C ARG A 92 -19.28 10.86 13.43
N VAL A 93 -18.16 11.34 12.89
CA VAL A 93 -18.11 11.95 11.56
C VAL A 93 -17.10 11.22 10.68
N VAL A 94 -17.53 10.84 9.48
CA VAL A 94 -16.69 10.18 8.49
C VAL A 94 -16.37 11.17 7.38
N PHE A 95 -15.11 11.49 7.19
CA PHE A 95 -14.64 12.35 6.10
C PHE A 95 -14.21 11.50 4.91
N GLU A 96 -14.45 11.99 3.69
CA GLU A 96 -14.11 11.31 2.44
C GLU A 96 -12.60 11.14 2.25
N ALA A 97 -11.83 12.21 2.47
CA ALA A 97 -10.38 12.19 2.34
C ALA A 97 -9.75 13.30 3.18
N SER A 98 -8.63 12.98 3.84
CA SER A 98 -7.80 13.96 4.54
C SER A 98 -6.41 14.08 3.91
N VAL A 99 -5.81 15.26 4.00
CA VAL A 99 -4.43 15.55 3.57
C VAL A 99 -3.57 15.91 4.78
N PRO A 100 -2.46 15.20 5.04
CA PRO A 100 -1.99 14.03 4.28
C PRO A 100 -2.92 12.82 4.44
N SER A 101 -2.98 12.01 3.38
CA SER A 101 -3.67 10.73 3.44
C SER A 101 -2.77 9.76 4.20
N TYR A 102 -3.26 9.22 5.31
CA TYR A 102 -2.64 8.12 6.02
C TYR A 102 -3.50 6.87 5.80
N ALA A 103 -2.84 5.71 5.69
CA ALA A 103 -3.58 4.45 5.78
C ALA A 103 -4.39 4.46 7.10
N ALA A 104 -5.67 4.09 7.01
CA ALA A 104 -6.48 3.97 8.20
C ALA A 104 -5.82 2.93 9.11
N LEU A 105 -5.45 3.34 10.32
CA LEU A 105 -4.98 2.40 11.32
C LEU A 105 -6.11 1.43 11.59
N ASN A 106 -5.81 0.13 11.62
CA ASN A 106 -6.78 -0.83 12.06
C ASN A 106 -6.91 -0.66 13.57
N THR A 107 -7.83 0.19 13.98
CA THR A 107 -8.12 0.30 15.39
C THR A 107 -8.93 -0.95 15.70
N ASN A 108 -8.30 -1.94 16.33
CA ASN A 108 -9.00 -3.03 17.00
C ASN A 108 -9.79 -2.43 18.18
N GLN A 109 -10.73 -1.52 17.92
CA GLN A 109 -11.75 -1.17 18.89
C GLN A 109 -12.61 -2.41 19.01
N ALA A 110 -12.34 -3.16 20.07
CA ALA A 110 -13.29 -4.06 20.69
C ALA A 110 -14.50 -3.21 21.14
N ASP A 111 -15.35 -2.84 20.18
CA ASP A 111 -16.61 -2.22 20.49
C ASP A 111 -17.51 -3.29 21.10
N GLY A 112 -17.76 -3.11 22.39
CA GLY A 112 -18.47 -4.04 23.26
C GLY A 112 -19.97 -4.04 23.00
N THR A 113 -20.39 -4.33 21.77
CA THR A 113 -21.80 -4.59 21.46
C THR A 113 -22.14 -6.02 21.85
N ARG A 114 -22.61 -6.16 23.09
CA ARG A 114 -23.34 -7.32 23.60
C ARG A 114 -24.65 -7.46 22.80
N GLY A 115 -24.64 -8.27 21.75
CA GLY A 115 -25.81 -8.56 20.93
C GLY A 115 -25.74 -9.90 20.20
N GLU A 116 -26.42 -10.90 20.76
CA GLU A 116 -26.91 -12.14 20.13
C GLU A 116 -25.93 -13.20 19.58
N ARG A 117 -25.74 -14.22 20.43
CA ARG A 117 -25.49 -15.59 19.99
C ARG A 117 -26.71 -16.11 19.21
N ARG A 118 -26.56 -16.37 17.92
CA ARG A 118 -27.38 -17.37 17.23
C ARG A 118 -26.53 -18.24 16.31
N GLY A 119 -26.56 -19.54 16.59
CA GLY A 119 -25.74 -20.56 15.96
C GLY A 119 -25.97 -20.66 14.45
N LYS A 120 -24.92 -20.38 13.69
CA LYS A 120 -24.70 -20.97 12.37
C LYS A 120 -23.32 -21.60 12.39
N LYS A 121 -23.33 -22.92 12.23
CA LYS A 121 -22.19 -23.86 12.15
C LYS A 121 -20.93 -23.15 11.64
N ARG A 122 -19.93 -23.00 12.51
CA ARG A 122 -18.61 -22.45 12.17
C ARG A 122 -18.02 -23.28 11.03
N LYS A 123 -17.95 -22.71 9.82
CA LYS A 123 -17.03 -23.18 8.79
C LYS A 123 -15.63 -22.89 9.33
N ARG A 124 -14.96 -23.95 9.75
CA ARG A 124 -13.63 -23.94 10.38
C ARG A 124 -12.64 -23.22 9.45
N GLY A 125 -12.21 -22.04 9.88
CA GLY A 125 -11.01 -21.30 9.47
C GLY A 125 -10.48 -21.51 8.05
N VAL A 126 -11.05 -20.80 7.08
CA VAL A 126 -10.23 -20.24 5.99
C VAL A 126 -9.89 -18.84 6.44
N VAL A 127 -8.76 -18.69 7.14
CA VAL A 127 -8.13 -17.38 7.28
C VAL A 127 -7.76 -16.99 5.86
N SER A 128 -8.39 -15.92 5.33
CA SER A 128 -8.07 -15.40 4.01
C SER A 128 -6.56 -15.23 3.89
N GLU A 129 -5.94 -15.99 2.99
CA GLU A 129 -4.48 -16.12 2.85
C GLU A 129 -3.80 -14.78 2.50
N ASP A 130 -4.59 -13.80 2.06
CA ASP A 130 -4.14 -12.45 1.69
C ASP A 130 -3.95 -11.47 2.87
N LYS A 131 -4.26 -11.88 4.12
CA LYS A 131 -4.16 -10.99 5.31
C LYS A 131 -3.11 -11.38 6.34
N VAL A 132 -2.11 -12.18 5.97
CA VAL A 132 -0.96 -12.44 6.87
C VAL A 132 0.13 -11.39 6.64
N GLY A 133 -0.23 -10.13 6.84
CA GLY A 133 0.69 -8.99 6.90
C GLY A 133 0.65 -8.36 8.28
N VAL A 134 1.66 -7.54 8.60
CA VAL A 134 1.61 -6.73 9.83
C VAL A 134 0.44 -5.76 9.69
N VAL A 135 -0.48 -5.83 10.64
CA VAL A 135 -1.57 -4.88 10.74
C VAL A 135 -0.99 -3.60 11.35
N GLU A 136 -1.11 -2.48 10.64
CA GLU A 136 -0.72 -1.16 11.17
C GLU A 136 -1.77 -0.71 12.20
N ASP A 137 -1.48 -1.05 13.45
CA ASP A 137 -2.24 -0.64 14.63
C ASP A 137 -1.53 0.58 15.26
N ALA A 138 -2.14 1.18 16.29
CA ALA A 138 -1.60 2.37 16.94
C ALA A 138 -0.18 2.19 17.52
N GLU A 139 0.23 0.95 17.81
CA GLU A 139 1.56 0.66 18.37
C GLU A 139 2.61 0.29 17.31
N THR A 140 2.19 -0.31 16.19
CA THR A 140 3.09 -0.77 15.13
C THR A 140 3.32 0.29 14.05
N ALA A 141 2.39 1.22 13.90
CA ALA A 141 2.52 2.32 12.96
C ALA A 141 3.61 3.32 13.38
N LEU A 142 4.26 3.92 12.39
CA LEU A 142 5.19 5.02 12.63
C LEU A 142 4.45 6.22 13.23
N PRO A 143 5.12 7.00 14.12
CA PRO A 143 4.55 8.22 14.66
C PRO A 143 4.08 9.15 13.55
N ARG A 144 2.86 9.70 13.69
CA ARG A 144 2.32 10.65 12.73
C ARG A 144 3.10 11.96 12.81
N VAL A 145 3.50 12.48 11.65
CA VAL A 145 4.24 13.74 11.54
C VAL A 145 3.33 14.96 11.47
N TRP A 146 2.03 14.77 11.21
CA TRP A 146 1.03 15.83 11.29
C TRP A 146 0.04 15.50 12.40
N GLU A 147 -0.24 16.48 13.28
CA GLU A 147 -1.18 16.34 14.39
C GLU A 147 -2.59 15.94 13.90
N ARG A 148 -3.00 16.51 12.77
CA ARG A 148 -4.27 16.20 12.11
C ARG A 148 -4.19 16.38 10.59
N GLY A 149 -5.05 15.64 9.91
CA GLY A 149 -5.31 15.84 8.48
C GLY A 149 -6.21 17.04 8.24
N LEU A 150 -6.17 17.57 7.01
CA LEU A 150 -7.05 18.63 6.52
C LEU A 150 -8.00 18.09 5.48
N CYS A 151 -9.21 18.64 5.39
CA CYS A 151 -10.14 18.28 4.32
C CYS A 151 -9.63 18.82 2.98
N VAL A 152 -9.81 18.06 1.90
CA VAL A 152 -9.57 18.56 0.55
C VAL A 152 -10.64 19.59 0.15
N SER A 153 -10.31 20.46 -0.81
CA SER A 153 -11.32 21.36 -1.37
C SER A 153 -12.48 20.56 -1.98
N GLY A 154 -13.71 20.95 -1.67
CA GLY A 154 -14.90 20.22 -2.11
C GLY A 154 -15.14 18.87 -1.40
N SER A 155 -14.40 18.56 -0.33
CA SER A 155 -14.57 17.32 0.43
C SER A 155 -15.99 17.16 0.96
N SER A 156 -16.43 15.91 1.01
CA SER A 156 -17.67 15.52 1.68
C SER A 156 -17.43 14.81 3.02
N ALA A 157 -18.46 14.85 3.86
CA ALA A 157 -18.51 14.15 5.13
C ALA A 157 -19.90 13.54 5.38
N VAL A 158 -19.92 12.41 6.07
CA VAL A 158 -21.13 11.78 6.59
C VAL A 158 -21.15 11.95 8.10
N VAL A 159 -22.18 12.63 8.59
CA VAL A 159 -22.40 12.88 10.02
C VAL A 159 -23.40 11.87 10.53
N VAL A 160 -22.93 10.98 11.42
CA VAL A 160 -23.76 9.94 12.04
C VAL A 160 -24.20 10.44 13.41
N PHE A 161 -25.51 10.53 13.62
CA PHE A 161 -26.09 10.94 14.90
C PHE A 161 -26.26 9.74 15.84
N VAL A 162 -26.42 10.00 17.14
CA VAL A 162 -26.64 8.94 18.14
C VAL A 162 -27.92 8.15 17.85
N ASP A 163 -28.98 8.85 17.42
CA ASP A 163 -30.26 8.23 17.12
C ASP A 163 -30.99 8.94 15.96
N ARG A 164 -32.04 8.28 15.45
CA ARG A 164 -32.86 8.81 14.35
C ARG A 164 -33.61 10.09 14.73
N ALA A 165 -33.95 10.27 16.02
CA ALA A 165 -34.61 11.47 16.48
C ALA A 165 -33.66 12.68 16.45
N SER A 166 -32.41 12.52 16.88
CA SER A 166 -31.38 13.57 16.79
C SER A 166 -31.11 13.96 15.34
N ALA A 167 -30.99 13.00 14.42
CA ALA A 167 -30.78 13.29 13.00
C ALA A 167 -31.95 14.08 12.38
N LYS A 168 -33.20 13.67 12.66
CA LYS A 168 -34.41 14.37 12.21
C LYS A 168 -34.52 15.76 12.84
N GLY A 169 -34.25 15.89 14.12
CA GLY A 169 -34.26 17.16 14.85
C GLY A 169 -33.25 18.14 14.27
N ALA A 170 -32.00 17.69 14.09
CA ALA A 170 -30.95 18.48 13.46
C ALA A 170 -31.32 18.90 12.03
N TRP A 171 -31.93 18.01 11.24
CA TRP A 171 -32.37 18.33 9.89
C TRP A 171 -33.48 19.39 9.84
N VAL A 172 -34.43 19.32 10.77
CA VAL A 172 -35.51 20.31 10.88
C VAL A 172 -34.97 21.66 11.36
N ALA A 173 -34.12 21.65 12.39
CA ALA A 173 -33.48 22.84 12.93
C ALA A 173 -32.61 23.53 11.88
N LEU A 174 -31.82 22.77 11.12
CA LEU A 174 -31.03 23.28 10.00
C LEU A 174 -31.90 24.03 8.98
N ARG A 175 -33.01 23.42 8.54
CA ARG A 175 -33.93 24.05 7.59
C ARG A 175 -34.60 25.29 8.19
N ALA A 176 -34.86 25.30 9.49
CA ALA A 176 -35.40 26.45 10.19
C ALA A 176 -34.37 27.59 10.24
N ALA A 177 -33.12 27.31 10.61
CA ALA A 177 -32.02 28.28 10.64
C ALA A 177 -31.80 28.94 9.26
N VAL A 178 -31.77 28.14 8.19
CA VAL A 178 -31.61 28.65 6.81
C VAL A 178 -32.79 29.52 6.37
N LYS A 179 -34.03 29.15 6.73
CA LYS A 179 -35.23 29.95 6.41
C LYS A 179 -35.32 31.22 7.25
N GLY A 180 -34.91 31.15 8.52
CA GLY A 180 -34.84 32.27 9.45
C GLY A 180 -33.71 33.25 9.12
N GLY A 181 -32.71 32.81 8.35
CA GLY A 181 -31.52 33.60 8.08
C GLY A 181 -30.66 33.78 9.33
N GLU A 182 -30.66 32.79 10.22
CA GLU A 182 -29.83 32.81 11.42
C GLU A 182 -28.35 32.77 11.02
N GLU A 183 -27.54 33.58 11.69
CA GLU A 183 -26.10 33.60 11.46
C GLU A 183 -25.47 32.37 12.11
N VAL A 184 -24.93 31.48 11.29
CA VAL A 184 -24.21 30.28 11.75
C VAL A 184 -22.71 30.52 11.58
N VAL A 185 -21.98 30.58 12.69
CA VAL A 185 -20.55 30.88 12.73
C VAL A 185 -19.76 29.58 12.76
N TRP A 186 -18.81 29.43 11.85
CA TRP A 186 -17.88 28.30 11.86
C TRP A 186 -16.82 28.46 12.95
N ARG A 187 -16.78 27.49 13.88
CA ARG A 187 -15.79 27.44 14.96
C ARG A 187 -14.84 26.26 14.73
N GLY A 188 -13.87 26.46 13.84
CA GLY A 188 -12.80 25.50 13.65
C GLY A 188 -11.84 25.47 14.85
N GLU A 189 -11.11 24.37 15.03
CA GLU A 189 -10.10 24.21 16.10
C GLU A 189 -8.87 25.12 15.92
N GLY A 190 -8.76 25.83 14.79
CA GLY A 190 -7.72 26.83 14.54
C GLY A 190 -6.30 26.26 14.48
N GLY A 191 -5.28 27.13 14.48
CA GLY A 191 -3.87 26.69 14.54
C GLY A 191 -3.26 26.20 13.22
N LEU A 192 -3.94 26.36 12.08
CA LEU A 192 -3.47 25.89 10.77
C LEU A 192 -2.26 26.62 10.17
N GLY A 193 -1.91 27.80 10.69
CA GLY A 193 -0.80 28.61 10.19
C GLY A 193 0.55 28.17 10.74
N GLU A 194 1.36 29.13 11.18
CA GLU A 194 2.71 28.92 11.72
C GLU A 194 2.78 27.80 12.78
N LYS A 195 1.80 27.74 13.69
CA LYS A 195 1.72 26.70 14.73
C LYS A 195 1.73 25.28 14.14
N ARG A 196 0.92 25.02 13.12
CA ARG A 196 0.85 23.71 12.45
C ARG A 196 2.19 23.29 11.88
N TYR A 197 2.91 24.20 11.21
CA TYR A 197 4.20 23.88 10.59
C TYR A 197 5.32 23.71 11.62
N ARG A 198 5.31 24.50 12.70
CA ARG A 198 6.23 24.30 13.83
C ARG A 198 6.01 22.94 14.49
N ASN A 199 4.75 22.57 14.72
CA ASN A 199 4.39 21.26 15.26
C ASN A 199 4.77 20.12 14.31
N HIS A 200 4.55 20.28 13.00
CA HIS A 200 5.01 19.30 12.01
C HIS A 200 6.53 19.13 12.03
N HIS A 201 7.28 20.22 12.11
CA HIS A 201 8.72 20.17 12.21
C HIS A 201 9.18 19.46 13.48
N SER A 202 8.57 19.73 14.64
CA SER A 202 8.91 19.01 15.88
C SER A 202 8.56 17.52 15.81
N LEU A 203 7.43 17.16 15.22
CA LEU A 203 6.99 15.77 15.03
C LEU A 203 7.81 15.00 13.98
N THR A 204 8.45 15.70 13.04
CA THR A 204 9.35 15.09 12.05
C THR A 204 10.61 14.51 12.70
N PHE A 205 10.99 15.03 13.86
CA PHE A 205 12.14 14.57 14.65
C PHE A 205 11.69 14.04 16.01
N PRO A 206 10.94 12.91 16.06
CA PRO A 206 10.45 12.37 17.31
C PRO A 206 11.61 11.89 18.20
N PRO A 207 11.42 11.86 19.54
CA PRO A 207 12.41 11.30 20.44
C PRO A 207 12.75 9.86 20.07
N ARG A 208 14.04 9.51 20.16
CA ARG A 208 14.55 8.16 19.84
C ARG A 208 13.78 7.06 20.55
N ALA A 209 13.38 7.27 21.80
CA ALA A 209 12.63 6.30 22.58
C ALA A 209 11.26 5.95 21.95
N THR A 210 10.51 6.95 21.49
CA THR A 210 9.20 6.76 20.86
C THR A 210 9.33 6.00 19.54
N LEU A 211 10.32 6.38 18.71
CA LEU A 211 10.58 5.73 17.44
C LEU A 211 11.07 4.29 17.62
N GLN A 212 11.95 4.04 18.60
CA GLN A 212 12.42 2.69 18.89
C GLN A 212 11.27 1.78 19.35
N LYS A 213 10.32 2.31 20.13
CA LYS A 213 9.15 1.56 20.57
C LYS A 213 8.30 1.11 19.38
N SER A 214 7.96 2.02 18.45
CA SER A 214 7.14 1.66 17.28
C SER A 214 7.86 0.68 16.35
N ILE A 215 9.18 0.86 16.13
CA ILE A 215 9.99 -0.06 15.34
C ILE A 215 10.03 -1.45 15.98
N ASN A 216 10.27 -1.54 17.29
CA ASN A 216 10.32 -2.82 17.98
C ASN A 216 8.97 -3.55 17.94
N ALA A 217 7.87 -2.81 18.14
CA ALA A 217 6.52 -3.37 18.03
C ALA A 217 6.25 -3.89 16.60
N TYR A 218 6.59 -3.09 15.58
CA TYR A 218 6.45 -3.50 14.18
C TYR A 218 7.28 -4.75 13.86
N LEU A 219 8.56 -4.78 14.24
CA LEU A 219 9.45 -5.90 13.97
C LEU A 219 8.98 -7.18 14.68
N THR A 220 8.48 -7.05 15.92
CA THR A 220 7.92 -8.20 16.64
C THR A 220 6.71 -8.75 15.91
N ALA A 221 5.73 -7.91 15.58
CA ALA A 221 4.55 -8.29 14.81
C ALA A 221 4.91 -8.87 13.42
N PHE A 222 5.95 -8.32 12.79
CA PHE A 222 6.47 -8.81 11.51
C PHE A 222 7.02 -10.23 11.63
N THR A 223 7.87 -10.49 12.61
CA THR A 223 8.45 -11.83 12.83
C THR A 223 7.38 -12.86 13.18
N GLU A 224 6.35 -12.47 13.95
CA GLU A 224 5.21 -13.33 14.25
C GLU A 224 4.38 -13.63 13.00
N ALA A 225 4.09 -12.60 12.19
CA ALA A 225 3.39 -12.76 10.92
C ALA A 225 4.18 -13.68 9.97
N GLU A 226 5.49 -13.51 9.85
CA GLU A 226 6.35 -14.36 9.04
C GLU A 226 6.34 -15.82 9.53
N ALA A 227 6.48 -16.05 10.83
CA ALA A 227 6.40 -17.38 11.42
C ALA A 227 5.04 -18.05 11.18
N MET A 228 3.94 -17.27 11.23
CA MET A 228 2.61 -17.75 10.87
C MET A 228 2.50 -18.12 9.39
N ARG A 229 3.03 -17.29 8.47
CA ARG A 229 3.09 -17.59 7.02
C ARG A 229 3.85 -18.88 6.77
N ASP A 230 4.97 -19.08 7.43
CA ASP A 230 5.78 -20.29 7.27
C ASP A 230 5.08 -21.53 7.80
N ARG A 231 4.40 -21.44 8.95
CA ARG A 231 3.55 -22.52 9.48
C ARG A 231 2.39 -22.86 8.55
N LEU A 232 1.72 -21.85 7.98
CA LEU A 232 0.64 -22.05 7.01
C LEU A 232 1.17 -22.71 5.73
N ARG A 233 2.29 -22.23 5.19
CA ARG A 233 2.93 -22.81 4.01
C ARG A 233 3.39 -24.25 4.26
N ALA A 234 3.90 -24.55 5.45
CA ALA A 234 4.26 -25.91 5.85
C ALA A 234 3.03 -26.83 5.95
N LYS A 235 1.90 -26.32 6.48
CA LYS A 235 0.63 -27.06 6.51
C LYS A 235 0.09 -27.30 5.11
N GLN A 236 0.07 -26.29 4.24
CA GLN A 236 -0.37 -26.43 2.85
C GLN A 236 0.45 -27.50 2.10
N ARG A 237 1.77 -27.56 2.30
CA ARG A 237 2.61 -28.63 1.73
C ARG A 237 2.27 -30.04 2.24
N ALA A 238 1.63 -30.15 3.40
CA ALA A 238 1.31 -31.43 4.03
C ALA A 238 -0.13 -31.90 3.75
N VAL A 239 -0.98 -31.04 3.17
CA VAL A 239 -2.37 -31.38 2.82
C VAL A 239 -2.38 -32.03 1.43
N PRO A 240 -2.84 -33.28 1.28
CA PRO A 240 -3.06 -33.89 -0.02
C PRO A 240 -4.22 -33.22 -0.75
N ASP A 241 -4.12 -33.18 -2.08
CA ASP A 241 -5.19 -32.68 -2.96
C ASP A 241 -6.39 -33.66 -3.02
N GLU A 242 -7.47 -33.31 -3.72
CA GLU A 242 -8.70 -34.12 -3.83
C GLU A 242 -8.44 -35.54 -4.41
N ASP A 243 -7.39 -35.70 -5.21
CA ASP A 243 -6.93 -36.97 -5.77
C ASP A 243 -5.88 -37.70 -4.88
N GLY A 244 -5.59 -37.18 -3.68
CA GLY A 244 -4.68 -37.80 -2.70
C GLY A 244 -3.18 -37.61 -2.95
N PHE A 245 -2.80 -36.77 -3.92
CA PHE A 245 -1.40 -36.44 -4.19
C PHE A 245 -0.91 -35.28 -3.33
N VAL A 246 0.34 -35.37 -2.87
CA VAL A 246 1.02 -34.29 -2.12
C VAL A 246 1.95 -33.54 -3.06
N THR A 247 1.74 -32.23 -3.23
CA THR A 247 2.59 -31.41 -4.10
C THR A 247 4.00 -31.26 -3.52
N VAL A 248 5.00 -31.83 -4.19
CA VAL A 248 6.42 -31.69 -3.77
C VAL A 248 6.94 -30.30 -4.16
N VAL A 249 6.64 -29.30 -3.35
CA VAL A 249 7.24 -27.96 -3.50
C VAL A 249 8.54 -27.91 -2.70
N ARG A 250 9.66 -27.60 -3.35
CA ARG A 250 10.97 -27.49 -2.70
C ARG A 250 10.91 -26.45 -1.58
N GLY A 251 10.96 -26.91 -0.33
CA GLY A 251 10.98 -26.02 0.83
C GLY A 251 12.29 -25.24 0.90
N GLY A 252 12.21 -23.91 0.91
CA GLY A 252 13.37 -23.06 1.18
C GLY A 252 13.50 -21.78 0.36
N ARG A 253 12.68 -21.56 -0.68
CA ARG A 253 12.72 -20.28 -1.42
C ARG A 253 11.76 -19.25 -0.84
N ILE A 254 12.31 -18.32 -0.07
CA ILE A 254 11.71 -17.04 0.26
C ILE A 254 12.18 -16.06 -0.82
N GLY A 255 11.34 -15.84 -1.83
CA GLY A 255 11.55 -14.84 -2.88
C GLY A 255 11.74 -15.42 -4.30
N PRO A 256 11.33 -14.66 -5.33
CA PRO A 256 11.73 -14.96 -6.70
C PRO A 256 13.25 -14.86 -6.76
N ALA A 257 13.93 -15.96 -7.08
CA ALA A 257 15.36 -15.93 -7.37
C ALA A 257 15.59 -14.84 -8.41
N ARG A 258 16.57 -13.96 -8.19
CA ARG A 258 17.00 -12.98 -9.19
C ARG A 258 17.13 -13.71 -10.51
N MET A 259 16.59 -13.15 -11.59
CA MET A 259 16.52 -13.80 -12.91
C MET A 259 17.86 -14.42 -13.35
N GLU A 260 18.96 -13.78 -12.97
CA GLU A 260 20.34 -14.22 -13.17
C GLU A 260 20.69 -15.56 -12.47
N GLU A 261 20.25 -15.76 -11.23
CA GLU A 261 20.47 -17.00 -10.49
C GLU A 261 19.61 -18.16 -11.04
N ALA A 262 18.43 -17.83 -11.57
CA ALA A 262 17.58 -18.79 -12.26
C ALA A 262 18.18 -19.23 -13.62
N GLN A 263 18.81 -18.31 -14.35
CA GLN A 263 19.53 -18.61 -15.59
C GLN A 263 20.77 -19.46 -15.32
N ALA A 264 21.61 -19.11 -14.35
CA ALA A 264 22.79 -19.89 -13.98
C ALA A 264 22.45 -21.31 -13.51
N ALA A 265 21.32 -21.50 -12.82
CA ALA A 265 20.86 -22.82 -12.41
C ALA A 265 20.35 -23.65 -13.59
N LYS A 266 19.68 -23.02 -14.57
CA LYS A 266 19.25 -23.68 -15.82
C LYS A 266 20.45 -24.11 -16.66
N GLU A 267 21.43 -23.23 -16.86
CA GLU A 267 22.66 -23.56 -17.59
C GLU A 267 23.41 -24.73 -16.96
N LYS A 268 23.55 -24.75 -15.62
CA LYS A 268 24.17 -25.87 -14.90
C LYS A 268 23.36 -27.17 -15.00
N ALA A 269 22.04 -27.09 -15.08
CA ALA A 269 21.18 -28.27 -15.29
C ALA A 269 21.32 -28.79 -16.72
N GLU A 270 21.28 -27.91 -17.72
CA GLU A 270 21.49 -28.25 -19.13
C GLU A 270 22.89 -28.84 -19.39
N GLU A 271 23.94 -28.32 -18.74
CA GLU A 271 25.28 -28.87 -18.85
C GLU A 271 25.37 -30.29 -18.27
N LYS A 272 24.69 -30.54 -17.15
CA LYS A 272 24.62 -31.87 -16.53
C LYS A 272 23.81 -32.86 -17.38
N ASP A 273 22.71 -32.40 -17.99
CA ASP A 273 21.90 -33.25 -18.86
C ASP A 273 22.62 -33.55 -20.17
N LYS A 274 23.32 -32.57 -20.77
CA LYS A 274 24.23 -32.81 -21.92
C LYS A 274 25.29 -33.86 -21.57
N LYS A 275 25.90 -33.79 -20.37
CA LYS A 275 26.87 -34.78 -19.87
C LYS A 275 26.25 -36.16 -19.57
N ARG A 276 24.97 -36.26 -19.23
CA ARG A 276 24.27 -37.54 -19.02
C ARG A 276 23.87 -38.21 -20.32
N VAL A 277 23.43 -37.43 -21.30
CA VAL A 277 23.08 -37.93 -22.65
C VAL A 277 24.34 -38.37 -23.40
N ALA A 278 25.48 -37.71 -23.17
CA ALA A 278 26.78 -38.07 -23.76
C ALA A 278 27.57 -39.17 -23.01
N LYS A 279 26.90 -40.14 -22.37
CA LYS A 279 27.58 -41.34 -21.85
C LYS A 279 27.60 -42.42 -22.93
N ASP A 280 28.49 -42.27 -23.90
CA ASP A 280 28.77 -43.22 -25.00
C ASP A 280 29.47 -44.52 -24.55
N ASP A 281 29.22 -44.98 -23.30
CA ASP A 281 29.86 -46.16 -22.72
C ASP A 281 28.82 -47.10 -22.09
N PHE A 282 27.63 -47.17 -22.69
CA PHE A 282 26.59 -48.09 -22.21
C PHE A 282 26.80 -49.52 -22.73
N TYR A 283 27.41 -49.69 -23.91
CA TYR A 283 27.59 -51.01 -24.53
C TYR A 283 29.04 -51.49 -24.55
N ARG A 284 29.23 -52.80 -24.32
CA ARG A 284 30.55 -53.44 -24.31
C ARG A 284 31.32 -53.29 -25.63
N PHE A 285 30.63 -53.15 -26.77
CA PHE A 285 31.30 -52.93 -28.06
C PHE A 285 31.94 -51.53 -28.16
N GLN A 286 31.32 -50.49 -27.59
CA GLN A 286 31.85 -49.12 -27.57
C GLN A 286 33.17 -49.05 -26.80
N THR A 287 33.24 -49.72 -25.64
CA THR A 287 34.48 -49.80 -24.86
C THR A 287 35.58 -50.62 -25.54
N ARG A 288 35.22 -51.64 -26.35
CA ARG A 288 36.17 -52.42 -27.15
C ARG A 288 36.72 -51.60 -28.32
N GLU A 289 35.88 -50.87 -29.02
CA GLU A 289 36.31 -49.97 -30.11
C GLU A 289 37.21 -48.85 -29.58
N LYS A 290 36.83 -48.16 -28.50
CA LYS A 290 37.67 -47.11 -27.87
C LYS A 290 39.02 -47.63 -27.38
N LYS A 291 39.11 -48.91 -26.97
CA LYS A 291 40.39 -49.53 -26.60
C LYS A 291 41.24 -49.83 -27.84
N LYS A 292 40.62 -50.35 -28.90
CA LYS A 292 41.29 -50.63 -30.17
C LYS A 292 41.81 -49.35 -30.83
N GLU A 293 41.01 -48.29 -30.81
CA GLU A 293 41.39 -46.96 -31.31
C GLU A 293 42.57 -46.39 -30.52
N ARG A 294 42.52 -46.44 -29.18
CA ARG A 294 43.66 -46.04 -28.33
C ARG A 294 44.94 -46.81 -28.61
N GLU A 295 44.83 -48.12 -28.85
CA GLU A 295 45.98 -48.96 -29.18
C GLU A 295 46.56 -48.60 -30.56
N MET A 296 45.71 -48.34 -31.55
CA MET A 296 46.11 -47.87 -32.87
C MET A 296 46.79 -46.50 -32.81
N ASP A 297 46.25 -45.57 -32.02
CA ASP A 297 46.85 -44.24 -31.81
C ASP A 297 48.22 -44.31 -31.12
N LEU A 298 48.37 -45.22 -30.14
CA LEU A 298 49.65 -45.48 -29.49
C LEU A 298 50.68 -46.03 -30.49
N ARG A 299 50.28 -46.98 -31.35
CA ARG A 299 51.15 -47.51 -32.41
C ARG A 299 51.55 -46.42 -33.41
N ARG A 300 50.61 -45.57 -33.84
CA ARG A 300 50.89 -44.44 -34.72
C ARG A 300 51.87 -43.46 -34.10
N LYS A 301 51.66 -43.06 -32.83
CA LYS A 301 52.58 -42.17 -32.10
C LYS A 301 53.96 -42.79 -31.95
N PHE A 302 54.04 -44.10 -31.71
CA PHE A 302 55.31 -44.82 -31.61
C PHE A 302 56.06 -44.86 -32.95
N GLU A 303 55.36 -45.05 -34.08
CA GLU A 303 55.95 -44.97 -35.42
C GLU A 303 56.44 -43.56 -35.74
N GLU A 304 55.66 -42.53 -35.41
CA GLU A 304 56.06 -41.14 -35.56
C GLU A 304 57.31 -40.81 -34.72
N ASP A 305 57.37 -41.27 -33.47
CA ASP A 305 58.52 -41.07 -32.60
C ASP A 305 59.73 -41.89 -33.07
N ARG A 306 59.53 -43.12 -33.55
CA ARG A 306 60.60 -43.93 -34.17
C ARG A 306 61.17 -43.23 -35.40
N LYS A 307 60.31 -42.65 -36.25
CA LYS A 307 60.71 -41.89 -37.43
C LYS A 307 61.47 -40.62 -37.04
N LYS A 308 61.01 -39.87 -36.04
CA LYS A 308 61.73 -38.70 -35.49
C LYS A 308 63.10 -39.08 -34.94
N VAL A 309 63.21 -40.20 -34.22
CA VAL A 309 64.49 -40.68 -33.68
C VAL A 309 65.44 -41.10 -34.81
N GLN A 310 64.91 -41.73 -35.86
CA GLN A 310 65.70 -42.09 -37.04
C GLN A 310 66.19 -40.84 -37.80
N GLU A 311 65.33 -39.85 -38.03
CA GLU A 311 65.71 -38.56 -38.61
C GLU A 311 66.76 -37.83 -37.76
N MET A 312 66.66 -37.87 -36.42
CA MET A 312 67.69 -37.32 -35.52
C MET A 312 69.02 -38.08 -35.59
N ARG A 313 68.99 -39.41 -35.77
CA ARG A 313 70.20 -40.23 -35.96
C ARG A 313 70.89 -39.93 -37.29
N GLU A 314 70.12 -39.81 -38.38
CA GLU A 314 70.64 -39.46 -39.71
C GLU A 314 71.22 -38.03 -39.73
N ARG A 315 70.61 -37.09 -39.00
CA ARG A 315 71.10 -35.71 -38.85
C ARG A 315 72.36 -35.60 -37.98
N ARG A 316 72.59 -36.53 -37.05
CA ARG A 316 73.85 -36.63 -36.25
C ARG A 316 74.96 -37.41 -36.97
N GLY A 317 74.64 -38.23 -37.96
CA GLY A 317 75.60 -39.05 -38.72
C GLY A 317 76.28 -38.33 -39.90
N LYS A 318 75.84 -37.12 -40.29
CA LYS A 318 76.51 -36.32 -41.32
C LYS A 318 77.35 -35.21 -40.68
N VAL A 319 78.58 -35.56 -40.31
CA VAL A 319 79.68 -34.58 -40.20
C VAL A 319 80.45 -34.62 -41.51
N VAL A 320 80.32 -33.55 -42.29
CA VAL A 320 81.21 -33.23 -43.41
C VAL A 320 82.53 -32.77 -42.79
N VAL A 321 83.60 -33.55 -42.97
CA VAL A 321 84.97 -33.08 -42.71
C VAL A 321 85.45 -32.40 -44.00
N SER A 322 85.32 -31.08 -44.05
CA SER A 322 86.10 -30.22 -44.93
C SER A 322 87.28 -29.65 -44.13
N GLY A 323 88.52 -29.89 -44.57
CA GLY A 323 89.70 -29.32 -43.92
C GLY A 323 91.00 -29.91 -44.45
N SER A 324 91.50 -29.29 -45.52
CA SER A 324 92.77 -29.49 -46.21
C SER A 324 93.99 -29.19 -45.33
N PHE A 325 95.11 -29.90 -45.52
CA PHE A 325 96.47 -29.35 -45.33
C PHE A 325 97.54 -30.12 -46.16
N GLU A 326 98.40 -29.34 -46.81
CA GLU A 326 99.66 -29.60 -47.57
C GLU A 326 100.70 -30.46 -46.81
N SER A 327 101.80 -31.04 -47.34
CA SER A 327 102.51 -31.11 -48.63
C SER A 327 103.68 -32.11 -48.49
N PHE A 328 104.06 -32.85 -49.54
CA PHE A 328 105.43 -33.18 -49.98
C PHE A 328 105.40 -33.72 -51.40
#